data_AF-A0A4U8W9A7-F1
#
_entry.id   AF-A0A4U8W9A7-F1
#
_cell.length_a   1.000
_cell.length_b   1.000
_cell.length_c   1.000
_cell.angle_alpha   90.00
_cell.angle_beta   90.00
_cell.angle_gamma   90.00
#
_symmetry.space_group_name_H-M   'P 1'
#
loop_
_entity.id
_entity.type
_entity.pdbx_description
1 polymer ?
#
loop_
_entity_poly.entity_id
_entity_poly.type
_entity_poly.pdbx_seq_one_letter_code
_entity_poly.pdbx_strand_id
1 'polypeptide(L)'
;MMNRSNALGLVRRDIPCCPDRARDVLTELARRHGLRLAFTVELVAGPLVSNLVVAQHIAEHDAAAVIVPSFGHADGVRRVIIGAAALITPIRVYPRGYQWSRLEAGGEL
;
A
#
# COMPACT_ATOMS: atom_id res chain seq x y z
N MET A 1 24.18 -0.11 -13.05
CA MET A 1 22.97 0.65 -12.69
C MET A 1 21.95 -0.35 -12.15
N MET A 2 21.79 -0.49 -10.83
CA MET A 2 20.84 -1.46 -10.26
C MET A 2 19.41 -1.01 -10.56
N ASN A 3 18.66 -1.81 -11.30
CA ASN A 3 17.26 -1.54 -11.60
C ASN A 3 16.46 -1.68 -10.30
N ARG A 4 15.89 -0.57 -9.79
CA ARG A 4 15.08 -0.60 -8.58
C ARG A 4 13.66 -1.01 -8.93
N SER A 5 13.09 -1.96 -8.21
CA SER A 5 11.69 -2.34 -8.38
C SER A 5 10.76 -1.16 -8.08
N ASN A 6 9.63 -1.10 -8.79
CA ASN A 6 8.65 -0.06 -8.61
C ASN A 6 7.82 -0.30 -7.34
N ALA A 7 7.41 0.80 -6.71
CA ALA A 7 6.46 0.83 -5.62
C ALA A 7 5.31 1.79 -5.92
N LEU A 8 4.12 1.42 -5.46
CA LEU A 8 2.93 2.26 -5.49
C LEU A 8 2.75 2.93 -4.13
N GLY A 9 2.54 4.23 -4.09
CA GLY A 9 2.06 4.92 -2.91
C GLY A 9 0.54 4.80 -2.82
N LEU A 10 -0.01 4.56 -1.64
CA LEU A 10 -1.45 4.53 -1.44
C LEU A 10 -1.86 5.45 -0.28
N VAL A 11 -2.78 6.36 -0.57
CA VAL A 11 -3.30 7.33 0.38
C VAL A 11 -4.81 7.34 0.33
N ARG A 12 -5.45 7.01 1.44
CA ARG A 12 -6.88 7.22 1.67
C ARG A 12 -7.14 8.59 2.28
N ARG A 13 -7.92 9.46 1.62
CA ARG A 13 -8.21 10.81 2.13
C ARG A 13 -9.28 10.86 3.22
N ASP A 14 -10.06 9.79 3.37
CA ASP A 14 -11.03 9.64 4.45
C ASP A 14 -10.37 9.30 5.81
N ILE A 15 -9.05 9.08 5.82
CA ILE A 15 -8.27 8.87 7.03
C ILE A 15 -7.61 10.21 7.45
N PRO A 16 -7.99 10.79 8.61
CA PRO A 16 -7.60 12.14 9.01
C PRO A 16 -6.10 12.29 9.37
N CYS A 17 -5.36 11.19 9.51
CA CYS A 17 -3.91 11.24 9.76
C CYS A 17 -3.07 11.48 8.50
N CYS A 18 -3.71 11.81 7.37
CA CYS A 18 -2.99 12.02 6.13
C CYS A 18 -2.15 13.32 6.23
N PRO A 19 -0.82 13.25 6.17
CA PRO A 19 -0.01 14.47 6.20
C PRO A 19 -0.14 15.21 4.87
N ASP A 20 -0.15 16.55 4.89
CA ASP A 20 -0.12 17.40 3.70
C ASP A 20 1.08 17.12 2.77
N ARG A 21 2.09 16.40 3.28
CA ARG A 21 3.30 15.91 2.57
C ARG A 21 3.35 14.38 2.45
N ALA A 22 2.22 13.71 2.23
CA ALA A 22 2.17 12.25 2.11
C ALA A 22 3.15 11.70 1.06
N ARG A 23 3.32 12.40 -0.08
CA ARG A 23 4.22 11.97 -1.15
C ARG A 23 5.70 11.94 -0.73
N ASP A 24 6.17 12.92 0.04
CA ASP A 24 7.57 12.97 0.49
C ASP A 24 7.87 11.83 1.46
N VAL A 25 6.95 11.59 2.40
CA VAL A 25 7.05 10.49 3.36
C VAL A 25 7.08 9.13 2.64
N LEU A 26 6.19 8.94 1.65
CA LEU A 26 6.15 7.71 0.85
C LEU A 26 7.41 7.54 0.00
N THR A 27 7.95 8.62 -0.54
CA THR A 27 9.18 8.61 -1.35
C THR A 27 10.38 8.21 -0.51
N GLU A 28 10.51 8.79 0.69
CA GLU A 28 11.58 8.44 1.62
C GLU A 28 11.44 6.99 2.12
N LEU A 29 10.23 6.54 2.43
CA LEU A 29 9.98 5.15 2.82
C LEU A 29 10.33 4.18 1.67
N ALA A 30 9.94 4.48 0.42
CA ALA A 30 10.32 3.68 -0.75
C ALA A 30 11.84 3.58 -0.88
N ARG A 31 12.54 4.72 -0.74
CA ARG A 31 13.99 4.80 -0.86
C ARG A 31 14.70 3.96 0.20
N ARG A 32 14.22 3.96 1.45
CA ARG A 32 14.76 3.11 2.54
C ARG A 32 14.66 1.62 2.24
N HIS A 33 13.67 1.22 1.46
CA HIS A 33 13.49 -0.17 1.01
C HIS A 33 14.14 -0.47 -0.35
N GLY A 34 14.93 0.46 -0.91
CA GLY A 34 15.58 0.27 -2.22
C GLY A 34 14.61 0.31 -3.41
N LEU A 35 13.39 0.81 -3.21
CA LEU A 35 12.34 0.88 -4.20
C LEU A 35 12.27 2.27 -4.85
N ARG A 36 11.61 2.34 -6.00
CA ARG A 36 11.25 3.60 -6.67
C ARG A 36 9.75 3.83 -6.55
N LEU A 37 9.33 4.93 -5.91
CA LEU A 37 7.92 5.34 -5.91
C LEU A 37 7.52 5.76 -7.33
N ALA A 38 6.79 4.91 -8.03
CA ALA A 38 6.42 5.11 -9.43
C ALA A 38 5.15 5.96 -9.58
N PHE A 39 4.17 5.74 -8.69
CA PHE A 39 2.89 6.45 -8.70
C PHE A 39 2.30 6.54 -7.30
N THR A 40 1.34 7.43 -7.08
CA THR A 40 0.60 7.55 -5.81
C THR A 40 -0.89 7.55 -6.11
N VAL A 41 -1.60 6.54 -5.61
CA VAL A 41 -3.05 6.44 -5.71
C VAL A 41 -3.65 7.14 -4.50
N GLU A 42 -4.54 8.07 -4.76
CA GLU A 42 -5.38 8.69 -3.75
C GLU A 42 -6.80 8.15 -3.86
N LEU A 43 -7.29 7.55 -2.78
CA LEU A 43 -8.61 6.94 -2.73
C LEU A 43 -9.60 7.84 -1.97
N VAL A 44 -10.70 8.15 -2.66
CA VAL A 44 -11.93 8.73 -2.11
C VAL A 44 -13.10 7.94 -2.69
N ALA A 45 -13.16 6.64 -2.39
CA ALA A 45 -14.14 5.75 -2.98
C ALA A 45 -14.52 4.62 -2.02
N GLY A 46 -15.69 4.04 -2.24
CA GLY A 46 -16.13 2.85 -1.52
C GLY A 46 -15.22 1.63 -1.75
N PRO A 47 -15.39 0.55 -0.97
CA PRO A 47 -14.47 -0.58 -0.94
C PRO A 47 -14.27 -1.27 -2.30
N LEU A 48 -15.33 -1.48 -3.08
CA LEU A 48 -15.24 -2.19 -4.37
C LEU A 48 -14.37 -1.44 -5.37
N VAL A 49 -14.65 -0.15 -5.58
CA VAL A 49 -13.89 0.71 -6.51
C VAL A 49 -12.44 0.83 -6.05
N SER A 50 -12.22 1.01 -4.75
CA SER A 50 -10.89 1.07 -4.15
C SER A 50 -10.05 -0.18 -4.46
N ASN A 51 -10.64 -1.37 -4.36
CA ASN A 51 -9.95 -2.63 -4.66
C ASN A 51 -9.58 -2.74 -6.14
N LEU A 52 -10.48 -2.36 -7.05
CA LEU A 52 -10.21 -2.39 -8.50
C LEU A 52 -9.12 -1.40 -8.89
N VAL A 53 -9.20 -0.15 -8.42
CA VAL A 53 -8.21 0.89 -8.71
C VAL A 53 -6.83 0.49 -8.21
N VAL A 54 -6.73 -0.08 -7.00
CA VAL A 54 -5.46 -0.55 -6.45
C VAL A 54 -4.90 -1.71 -7.26
N ALA A 55 -5.71 -2.71 -7.61
CA ALA A 55 -5.28 -3.83 -8.44
C ALA A 55 -4.77 -3.36 -9.81
N GLN A 56 -5.50 -2.44 -10.45
CA GLN A 56 -5.14 -1.85 -11.73
C GLN A 56 -3.78 -1.16 -11.66
N HIS A 57 -3.57 -0.25 -10.71
CA HIS A 57 -2.32 0.50 -10.62
C HIS A 57 -1.12 -0.35 -10.19
N ILE A 58 -1.33 -1.42 -9.41
CA ILE A 58 -0.27 -2.39 -9.13
C ILE A 58 0.19 -3.05 -10.43
N ALA A 59 -0.75 -3.47 -11.29
CA ALA A 59 -0.43 -4.10 -12.57
C ALA A 59 0.19 -3.10 -13.57
N GLU A 60 -0.38 -1.91 -13.74
CA GLU A 60 0.10 -0.90 -14.68
C GLU A 60 1.52 -0.42 -14.40
N HIS A 61 1.90 -0.36 -13.12
CA HIS A 61 3.23 0.09 -12.72
C HIS A 61 4.21 -1.03 -12.41
N ASP A 62 3.82 -2.31 -12.59
CA ASP A 62 4.60 -3.48 -12.19
C ASP A 62 5.14 -3.32 -10.74
N ALA A 63 4.23 -2.95 -9.83
CA ALA A 63 4.60 -2.56 -8.48
C ALA A 63 4.90 -3.80 -7.64
N ALA A 64 6.16 -3.96 -7.23
CA ALA A 64 6.59 -5.01 -6.32
C ALA A 64 6.09 -4.78 -4.89
N ALA A 65 5.79 -3.53 -4.53
CA ALA A 65 5.25 -3.17 -3.23
C ALA A 65 4.25 -2.00 -3.30
N VAL A 66 3.32 -1.96 -2.35
CA VAL A 66 2.48 -0.81 -2.04
C VAL A 66 2.92 -0.25 -0.70
N ILE A 67 3.13 1.06 -0.65
CA ILE A 67 3.61 1.79 0.52
C ILE A 67 2.48 2.70 1.01
N VAL A 68 2.20 2.65 2.30
CA VAL A 68 1.17 3.46 2.95
C VAL A 68 1.73 4.28 4.11
N PRO A 69 1.15 5.46 4.43
CA PRO A 69 1.57 6.26 5.58
C PRO A 69 1.27 5.58 6.93
N SER A 70 0.23 4.75 6.97
CA SER A 70 -0.19 3.97 8.13
C SER A 70 -1.01 2.77 7.66
N PHE A 71 -1.16 1.77 8.53
CA PHE A 71 -1.96 0.58 8.22
C PHE A 71 -3.43 0.93 7.86
N GLY A 72 -3.99 1.99 8.46
CA GLY A 72 -5.36 2.44 8.19
C GLY A 72 -5.63 2.80 6.72
N HIS A 73 -4.62 3.28 5.99
CA HIS A 73 -4.79 3.55 4.55
C HIS A 73 -4.87 2.27 3.71
N ALA A 74 -4.34 1.15 4.20
CA ALA A 74 -4.40 -0.15 3.52
C ALA A 74 -5.59 -1.00 3.98
N ASP A 75 -6.18 -0.74 5.15
CA ASP A 75 -7.07 -1.68 5.84
C ASP A 75 -8.18 -2.26 4.94
N GLY A 76 -8.91 -1.42 4.20
CA GLY A 76 -10.00 -1.84 3.30
C GLY A 76 -9.58 -2.51 1.99
N VAL A 77 -8.28 -2.48 1.63
CA VAL A 77 -7.75 -3.01 0.36
C VAL A 77 -6.57 -3.97 0.57
N ARG A 78 -6.21 -4.26 1.83
CA ARG A 78 -5.00 -5.00 2.20
C ARG A 78 -4.91 -6.36 1.52
N ARG A 79 -6.04 -7.06 1.39
CA ARG A 79 -6.12 -8.38 0.77
C ARG A 79 -5.77 -8.35 -0.72
N VAL A 80 -6.22 -7.31 -1.44
CA VAL A 80 -5.85 -7.12 -2.85
C VAL A 80 -4.37 -6.80 -2.97
N ILE A 81 -3.86 -5.91 -2.11
CA ILE A 81 -2.44 -5.56 -2.10
C ILE A 81 -1.58 -6.81 -1.91
N ILE A 82 -1.78 -7.57 -0.83
CA ILE A 82 -0.93 -8.74 -0.54
C ILE A 82 -1.04 -9.85 -1.59
N GLY A 83 -2.14 -9.93 -2.36
CA GLY A 83 -2.28 -10.89 -3.45
C GLY A 83 -1.34 -10.60 -4.62
N ALA A 84 -1.06 -9.31 -4.87
CA ALA A 84 -0.33 -8.84 -6.04
C ALA A 84 1.07 -8.29 -5.72
N ALA A 85 1.28 -7.70 -4.54
CA ALA A 85 2.48 -6.98 -4.14
C ALA A 85 2.76 -7.11 -2.62
N ALA A 86 3.94 -6.71 -2.16
CA ALA A 86 4.17 -6.52 -0.72
C ALA A 86 3.42 -5.28 -0.19
N LEU A 87 2.99 -5.28 1.07
CA LEU A 87 2.48 -4.09 1.75
C LEU A 87 3.52 -3.57 2.73
N ILE A 88 3.96 -2.33 2.56
CA ILE A 88 4.94 -1.67 3.41
C ILE A 88 4.25 -0.54 4.16
N THR A 89 4.34 -0.60 5.49
CA THR A 89 3.97 0.49 6.41
C THR A 89 5.23 1.00 7.09
N PRO A 90 5.21 2.15 7.79
CA PRO A 90 6.37 2.62 8.53
C PRO A 90 6.82 1.66 9.64
N ILE A 91 5.93 0.81 10.14
CA ILE A 91 6.14 -0.05 11.30
C ILE A 91 6.48 -1.49 10.89
N ARG A 92 5.85 -1.97 9.80
CA ARG A 92 5.92 -3.39 9.40
C ARG A 92 5.84 -3.55 7.89
N VAL A 93 6.56 -4.54 7.38
CA VAL A 93 6.44 -5.07 6.02
C VAL A 93 5.65 -6.38 6.06
N TYR A 94 4.66 -6.47 5.18
CA TYR A 94 3.88 -7.68 4.93
C TYR A 94 4.24 -8.19 3.53
N PRO A 95 4.87 -9.36 3.39
CA PRO A 95 5.25 -9.89 2.09
C PRO A 95 4.02 -10.19 1.23
N ARG A 96 4.22 -10.26 -0.10
CA ARG A 96 3.20 -10.79 -1.00
C ARG A 96 2.82 -12.21 -0.56
N GLY A 97 1.53 -12.50 -0.53
CA GLY A 97 0.97 -13.76 -0.05
C GLY A 97 0.88 -13.87 1.47
N TYR A 98 1.14 -12.79 2.24
CA TYR A 98 1.02 -12.81 3.70
C TYR A 98 -0.35 -13.34 4.14
N GLN A 99 -0.37 -14.37 4.97
CA GLN A 99 -1.60 -14.93 5.49
C GLN A 99 -2.00 -14.20 6.78
N TRP A 100 -3.09 -13.45 6.72
CA TRP A 100 -3.67 -12.81 7.90
C TRP A 100 -4.20 -13.88 8.84
N SER A 101 -3.68 -13.93 10.06
CA SER A 101 -4.25 -14.79 11.10
C SER A 101 -5.69 -14.36 11.41
N ARG A 102 -6.55 -15.28 11.89
CA ARG A 102 -7.96 -14.98 12.20
C ARG A 102 -8.10 -13.84 13.24
N LEU A 103 -7.15 -13.76 14.18
CA LEU A 103 -7.03 -12.70 15.18
C LEU A 103 -6.70 -11.33 14.55
N GLU A 104 -5.77 -11.27 13.59
CA GLU A 104 -5.43 -10.04 12.87
C GLU A 104 -6.50 -9.65 11.82
N ALA A 105 -7.38 -10.59 11.44
CA ALA A 105 -8.44 -10.37 10.46
C ALA A 105 -9.73 -9.78 11.05
N GLY A 106 -9.80 -9.58 12.38
CA GLY A 106 -10.98 -9.06 13.08
C GLY A 106 -12.03 -10.12 13.40
N GLY A 107 -11.65 -11.40 13.51
CA GLY A 107 -12.57 -12.45 13.96
C GLY A 107 -12.74 -12.41 15.48
N GLU A 108 -13.98 -12.24 15.94
CA GLU A 108 -14.38 -12.45 17.34
C GLU A 108 -14.12 -13.91 17.77
N LEU A 109 -13.71 -14.10 19.03
CA LEU A 109 -13.55 -15.41 19.68
C LEU A 109 -14.90 -16.07 19.94
#